data_AF-A0A9W7G1V7-F1
#
_entry.id   AF-A0A9W7G1V7-F1
#
_cell.length_a   1.000
_cell.length_b   1.000
_cell.length_c   1.000
_cell.angle_alpha   90.00
_cell.angle_beta   90.00
_cell.angle_gamma   90.00
#
_symmetry.space_group_name_H-M   'P 1'
#
loop_
_entity.id
_entity.type
_entity.pdbx_description
1 polymer ?
#
loop_
_entity_poly.entity_id
_entity_poly.type
_entity_poly.pdbx_seq_one_letter_code
_entity_poly.pdbx_strand_id
1 'polypeptide(L)'
;KYLLNKGPSMLSLQYSTLSHHVTESMSELTYCLYLARTLPLSWLRRVVRRDFVPGHYSKDLGRLWELSPDELTRDFYDRPGVFKSRHPDLMGDIRPPGWCGDAEGTIRYHRSLLEGSVVSAGLHHWIDLNFGRALSGAEALRNKNIPLYVTGWGPGGDDVGRGGERGQG
;
A
#
# COMPACT_ATOMS: atom_id res chain seq x y z
N LYS A 1 2.05 -5.04 -10.09
CA LYS A 1 1.13 -4.72 -8.97
C LYS A 1 -0.13 -4.13 -9.61
N TYR A 2 -1.31 -4.74 -9.46
CA TYR A 2 -2.55 -4.19 -10.03
C TYR A 2 -3.00 -3.03 -9.15
N LEU A 3 -2.34 -1.90 -9.35
CA LEU A 3 -2.50 -0.68 -8.56
C LEU A 3 -3.72 0.08 -9.05
N LEU A 4 -4.61 0.47 -8.13
CA LEU A 4 -5.80 1.24 -8.43
C LEU A 4 -5.43 2.64 -8.93
N ASN A 5 -5.85 2.91 -10.17
CA ASN A 5 -6.01 4.20 -10.86
C ASN A 5 -4.85 5.22 -10.97
N LYS A 6 -3.67 4.96 -10.42
CA LYS A 6 -2.50 5.82 -10.68
C LYS A 6 -1.82 5.31 -11.95
N GLY A 7 -2.23 5.85 -13.10
CA GLY A 7 -1.69 5.48 -14.41
C GLY A 7 -0.15 5.47 -14.48
N PRO A 8 0.43 4.81 -15.50
CA PRO A 8 1.87 4.55 -15.61
C PRO A 8 2.75 5.81 -15.51
N SER A 9 2.21 6.98 -15.81
CA SER A 9 2.87 8.30 -15.72
C SER A 9 3.15 8.76 -14.30
N MET A 10 2.23 8.57 -13.34
CA MET A 10 2.48 8.96 -11.95
C MET A 10 3.47 8.00 -11.28
N LEU A 11 3.40 6.71 -11.65
CA LEU A 11 4.40 5.72 -11.30
C LEU A 11 5.78 6.16 -11.81
N SER A 12 5.89 6.49 -13.11
CA SER A 12 7.15 6.96 -13.70
C SER A 12 7.66 8.24 -13.04
N LEU A 13 6.78 9.17 -12.65
CA LEU A 13 7.17 10.38 -11.90
C LEU A 13 7.72 10.04 -10.50
N GLN A 14 7.08 9.09 -9.82
CA GLN A 14 7.50 8.58 -8.51
C GLN A 14 8.83 7.81 -8.58
N TYR A 15 9.09 7.09 -9.67
CA TYR A 15 10.39 6.45 -9.96
C TYR A 15 11.46 7.45 -10.46
N SER A 16 11.06 8.61 -11.00
CA SER A 16 12.00 9.60 -11.54
C SER A 16 12.59 10.53 -10.49
N THR A 17 11.94 10.68 -9.33
CA THR A 17 12.23 11.80 -8.44
C THR A 17 13.17 11.50 -7.29
N LEU A 18 13.44 10.24 -6.92
CA LEU A 18 14.44 9.85 -5.91
C LEU A 18 14.49 8.31 -5.87
N SER A 19 15.59 7.73 -5.39
CA SER A 19 15.72 6.29 -5.16
C SER A 19 14.68 5.83 -4.13
N HIS A 20 13.61 5.11 -4.52
CA HIS A 20 12.53 4.68 -3.59
C HIS A 20 12.04 3.23 -3.87
N HIS A 21 12.37 2.25 -3.03
CA HIS A 21 11.58 1.51 -2.04
C HIS A 21 10.07 1.36 -2.31
N VAL A 22 9.65 0.12 -2.61
CA VAL A 22 8.34 -0.44 -2.23
C VAL A 22 8.59 -1.85 -1.68
N THR A 23 9.14 -1.97 -0.47
CA THR A 23 9.25 -3.28 0.20
C THR A 23 7.98 -3.63 0.98
N GLU A 24 7.21 -2.63 1.41
CA GLU A 24 5.91 -2.86 2.05
C GLU A 24 4.80 -2.76 1.00
N SER A 25 4.00 -3.82 0.86
CA SER A 25 2.81 -3.81 0.00
C SER A 25 1.77 -2.78 0.46
N MET A 26 1.81 -2.42 1.75
CA MET A 26 0.99 -1.42 2.44
C MET A 26 1.66 -0.94 3.74
N SER A 27 1.70 0.38 3.98
CA SER A 27 2.25 0.93 5.24
C SER A 27 1.27 0.88 6.42
N GLU A 28 1.77 0.91 7.68
CA GLU A 28 0.93 1.03 8.89
C GLU A 28 0.02 2.27 8.82
N LEU A 29 0.52 3.36 8.24
CA LEU A 29 -0.24 4.59 8.00
C LEU A 29 -1.41 4.36 7.05
N THR A 30 -1.17 3.74 5.88
CA THR A 30 -2.22 3.42 4.90
C THR A 30 -3.28 2.52 5.55
N TYR A 31 -2.86 1.49 6.28
CA TYR A 31 -3.78 0.59 6.98
C TYR A 31 -4.66 1.35 7.99
N CYS A 32 -4.06 2.25 8.77
CA CYS A 32 -4.80 3.10 9.71
C CYS A 32 -5.78 4.05 9.00
N LEU A 33 -5.42 4.58 7.84
CA LEU A 33 -6.32 5.43 7.05
C LEU A 33 -7.51 4.64 6.50
N TYR A 34 -7.28 3.43 6.00
CA TYR A 34 -8.33 2.56 5.47
C TYR A 34 -9.33 2.13 6.55
N LEU A 35 -8.83 1.78 7.73
CA LEU A 35 -9.63 1.29 8.85
C LEU A 35 -9.89 2.35 9.94
N ALA A 36 -9.73 3.64 9.63
CA ALA A 36 -9.86 4.73 10.61
C ALA A 36 -11.19 4.73 11.38
N ARG A 37 -12.24 4.18 10.78
CA ARG A 37 -13.58 4.12 11.38
C ARG A 37 -13.78 2.94 12.31
N THR A 38 -12.99 1.88 12.15
CA THR A 38 -13.08 0.65 12.94
C THR A 38 -11.99 0.56 14.00
N LEU A 39 -10.90 1.30 13.84
CA LEU A 39 -9.79 1.35 14.80
C LEU A 39 -10.07 2.32 15.97
N PRO A 40 -9.50 2.06 17.17
CA PRO A 40 -9.59 2.98 18.29
C PRO A 40 -8.92 4.34 17.99
N LEU A 41 -9.50 5.45 18.49
CA LEU A 41 -8.91 6.78 18.30
C LEU A 41 -7.49 6.90 18.89
N SER A 42 -7.18 6.18 19.97
CA SER A 42 -5.83 6.18 20.56
C SER A 42 -4.78 5.68 19.56
N TRP A 43 -5.11 4.68 18.75
CA TRP A 43 -4.23 4.15 17.71
C TRP A 43 -4.06 5.15 16.57
N LEU A 44 -5.15 5.75 16.11
CA LEU A 44 -5.10 6.76 15.04
C LEU A 44 -4.31 8.00 15.46
N ARG A 45 -4.44 8.40 16.73
CA ARG A 45 -3.68 9.51 17.29
C ARG A 45 -2.19 9.22 17.41
N ARG A 46 -1.83 7.94 17.65
CA ARG A 46 -0.45 7.48 17.72
C ARG A 46 0.21 7.41 16.34
N VAL A 47 -0.48 6.84 15.35
CA VAL A 47 0.10 6.49 14.03
C VAL A 47 -0.09 7.59 13.00
N VAL A 48 -1.29 8.18 12.90
CA VAL A 48 -1.62 9.14 11.84
C VAL A 48 -1.21 10.55 12.25
N ARG A 49 -1.72 11.02 13.40
CA ARG A 49 -1.36 12.31 14.00
C ARG A 49 -2.04 12.49 15.35
N ARG A 50 -1.35 13.14 16.29
CA ARG A 50 -1.87 13.44 17.62
C ARG A 50 -3.18 14.24 17.60
N ASP A 51 -3.24 15.28 16.76
CA ASP A 51 -4.42 16.13 16.59
C ASP A 51 -5.33 15.57 15.50
N PHE A 52 -6.28 14.74 15.92
CA PHE A 52 -7.20 14.07 15.02
C PHE A 52 -8.19 15.05 14.37
N VAL A 53 -8.09 15.24 13.05
CA VAL A 53 -9.06 16.04 12.28
C VAL A 53 -9.92 15.13 11.37
N PRO A 54 -11.21 14.95 11.65
CA PRO A 54 -12.04 13.98 10.93
C PRO A 54 -12.17 14.23 9.42
N GLY A 55 -12.10 15.50 9.00
CA GLY A 55 -12.29 15.89 7.60
C GLY A 55 -11.23 15.36 6.62
N HIS A 56 -10.09 14.86 7.10
CA HIS A 56 -9.04 14.31 6.23
C HIS A 56 -9.27 12.86 5.84
N TYR A 57 -10.25 12.18 6.44
CA TYR A 57 -10.51 10.76 6.17
C TYR A 57 -11.63 10.62 5.14
N SER A 58 -11.45 9.73 4.17
CA SER A 58 -12.39 9.51 3.05
C SER A 58 -13.80 9.20 3.54
N LYS A 59 -14.82 9.83 2.96
CA LYS A 59 -16.23 9.61 3.31
C LYS A 59 -16.91 8.53 2.44
N ASP A 60 -16.24 8.12 1.39
CA ASP A 60 -16.71 7.15 0.42
C ASP A 60 -15.54 6.28 -0.06
N LEU A 61 -15.87 5.10 -0.58
CA LEU A 61 -14.89 4.11 -1.00
C LEU A 61 -14.06 4.58 -2.21
N GLY A 62 -14.65 5.38 -3.11
CA GLY A 62 -13.96 5.91 -4.28
C GLY A 62 -12.80 6.84 -3.89
N ARG A 63 -13.05 7.75 -2.94
CA ARG A 63 -12.01 8.63 -2.40
C ARG A 63 -10.91 7.85 -1.68
N LEU A 64 -11.26 6.76 -1.00
CA LEU A 64 -10.29 5.87 -0.36
C LEU A 64 -9.34 5.25 -1.41
N TRP A 65 -9.85 4.87 -2.59
CA TRP A 65 -9.04 4.38 -3.71
C TRP A 65 -8.15 5.44 -4.35
N GLU A 66 -8.54 6.71 -4.32
CA GLU A 66 -7.72 7.80 -4.88
C GLU A 66 -6.54 8.19 -3.99
N LEU A 67 -6.71 8.04 -2.67
CA LEU A 67 -5.76 8.54 -1.68
C LEU A 67 -4.50 7.70 -1.57
N SER A 68 -4.57 6.40 -1.86
CA SER A 68 -3.41 5.52 -1.77
C SER A 68 -3.26 4.71 -3.04
N PRO A 69 -2.01 4.56 -3.54
CA PRO A 69 -1.74 3.58 -4.59
C PRO A 69 -1.85 2.14 -4.08
N ASP A 70 -1.87 1.91 -2.76
CA ASP A 70 -1.79 0.57 -2.18
C ASP A 70 -3.05 -0.27 -2.43
N GLU A 71 -2.84 -1.58 -2.40
CA GLU A 71 -3.91 -2.56 -2.55
C GLU A 71 -4.92 -2.45 -1.41
N LEU A 72 -6.19 -2.73 -1.70
CA LEU A 72 -7.23 -2.67 -0.68
C LEU A 72 -7.03 -3.81 0.34
N THR A 73 -7.22 -3.53 1.64
CA THR A 73 -7.10 -4.57 2.67
C THR A 73 -8.16 -5.66 2.49
N ARG A 74 -7.84 -6.86 2.97
CA ARG A 74 -8.75 -8.01 3.00
C ARG A 74 -10.10 -7.69 3.63
N ASP A 75 -10.14 -6.81 4.62
CA ASP A 75 -11.37 -6.48 5.33
C ASP A 75 -12.49 -5.98 4.41
N PHE A 76 -12.15 -5.31 3.30
CA PHE A 76 -13.11 -4.87 2.28
C PHE A 76 -13.60 -5.98 1.34
N TYR A 77 -13.17 -7.22 1.53
CA TYR A 77 -13.66 -8.40 0.80
C TYR A 77 -14.43 -9.38 1.69
N ASP A 78 -14.34 -9.23 3.02
CA ASP A 78 -14.90 -10.19 3.97
C ASP A 78 -15.82 -9.55 5.03
N ARG A 79 -15.63 -8.27 5.37
CA ARG A 79 -16.27 -7.66 6.55
C ARG A 79 -17.09 -6.41 6.19
N PRO A 80 -18.43 -6.50 6.12
CA PRO A 80 -19.29 -5.32 5.91
C PRO A 80 -19.11 -4.25 7.01
N GLY A 81 -18.69 -4.67 8.21
CA GLY A 81 -18.44 -3.77 9.34
C GLY A 81 -17.36 -2.71 9.08
N VAL A 82 -16.50 -2.84 8.05
CA VAL A 82 -15.52 -1.79 7.72
C VAL A 82 -16.15 -0.51 7.20
N PHE A 83 -17.37 -0.60 6.68
CA PHE A 83 -18.12 0.57 6.22
C PHE A 83 -18.79 1.31 7.39
N LYS A 84 -18.90 0.70 8.56
CA LYS A 84 -19.56 1.26 9.74
C LYS A 84 -18.60 2.00 10.65
N SER A 85 -18.98 3.21 11.03
CA SER A 85 -18.20 4.02 11.95
C SER A 85 -18.46 3.63 13.40
N ARG A 86 -17.38 3.38 14.14
CA ARG A 86 -17.40 3.26 15.61
C ARG A 86 -17.37 4.62 16.32
N HIS A 87 -17.13 5.70 15.57
CA HIS A 87 -16.99 7.06 16.07
C HIS A 87 -18.05 7.97 15.42
N PRO A 88 -19.36 7.70 15.60
CA PRO A 88 -20.43 8.41 14.88
C PRO A 88 -20.43 9.93 15.11
N ASP A 89 -19.97 10.38 16.29
CA ASP A 89 -19.87 11.80 16.63
C ASP A 89 -18.76 12.55 15.88
N LEU A 90 -17.78 11.82 15.34
CA LEU A 90 -16.61 12.39 14.66
C LEU A 90 -16.58 12.07 13.17
N MET A 91 -16.98 10.85 12.80
CA MET A 91 -16.94 10.32 11.44
C MET A 91 -18.20 9.52 11.14
N GLY A 92 -18.88 9.84 10.05
CA GLY A 92 -19.95 9.00 9.52
C GLY A 92 -19.41 7.74 8.82
N ASP A 93 -20.31 6.82 8.49
CA ASP A 93 -20.05 5.60 7.72
C ASP A 93 -19.33 5.89 6.38
N ILE A 94 -18.58 4.90 5.87
CA ILE A 94 -18.06 4.94 4.50
C ILE A 94 -19.21 4.64 3.56
N ARG A 95 -19.44 5.54 2.62
CA ARG A 95 -20.45 5.30 1.57
C ARG A 95 -19.93 4.28 0.56
N PRO A 96 -20.68 3.18 0.32
CA PRO A 96 -20.35 2.26 -0.75
C PRO A 96 -20.59 2.91 -2.12
N PRO A 97 -20.04 2.35 -3.20
CA PRO A 97 -20.38 2.77 -4.56
C PRO A 97 -21.88 2.61 -4.84
N GLY A 98 -22.47 3.53 -5.60
CA GLY A 98 -23.92 3.56 -5.84
C GLY A 98 -24.47 2.30 -6.51
N TRP A 99 -23.66 1.59 -7.30
CA TRP A 99 -24.05 0.32 -7.95
C TRP A 99 -24.03 -0.90 -7.02
N CYS A 100 -23.47 -0.78 -5.82
CA CYS A 100 -23.42 -1.87 -4.83
C CYS A 100 -24.59 -1.82 -3.83
N GLY A 101 -25.31 -0.69 -3.75
CA GLY A 101 -26.43 -0.49 -2.83
C GLY A 101 -25.98 -0.24 -1.38
N ASP A 102 -25.39 -1.24 -0.74
CA ASP A 102 -24.98 -1.23 0.66
C ASP A 102 -23.59 -1.87 0.89
N ALA A 103 -23.18 -1.97 2.17
CA ALA A 103 -21.89 -2.53 2.55
C ALA A 103 -21.80 -4.02 2.17
N GLU A 104 -22.83 -4.80 2.46
CA GLU A 104 -22.95 -6.22 2.15
C GLU A 104 -22.92 -6.48 0.64
N GLY A 105 -23.61 -5.65 -0.14
CA GLY A 105 -23.58 -5.66 -1.60
C GLY A 105 -22.21 -5.32 -2.15
N THR A 106 -21.49 -4.39 -1.52
CA THR A 106 -20.10 -4.07 -1.89
C THR A 106 -19.18 -5.25 -1.63
N ILE A 107 -19.29 -5.90 -0.47
CA ILE A 107 -18.52 -7.11 -0.14
C ILE A 107 -18.80 -8.22 -1.17
N ARG A 108 -20.08 -8.51 -1.46
CA ARG A 108 -20.46 -9.51 -2.47
C ARG A 108 -19.89 -9.18 -3.84
N TYR A 109 -19.98 -7.92 -4.26
CA TYR A 109 -19.44 -7.46 -5.52
C TYR A 109 -17.92 -7.65 -5.59
N HIS A 110 -17.18 -7.20 -4.59
CA HIS A 110 -15.72 -7.39 -4.53
C HIS A 110 -15.31 -8.87 -4.57
N ARG A 111 -16.00 -9.73 -3.81
CA ARG A 111 -15.76 -11.18 -3.84
C ARG A 111 -16.01 -11.77 -5.22
N SER A 112 -17.11 -11.38 -5.88
CA SER A 112 -17.43 -11.87 -7.23
C SER A 112 -16.35 -11.52 -8.26
N LEU A 113 -15.71 -10.35 -8.12
CA LEU A 113 -14.59 -9.97 -8.97
C LEU A 113 -13.33 -10.78 -8.64
N LEU A 114 -13.03 -10.94 -7.34
CA LEU A 114 -11.86 -11.68 -6.86
C LEU A 114 -11.91 -13.17 -7.26
N GLU A 115 -13.08 -13.79 -7.18
CA GLU A 115 -13.32 -15.18 -7.56
C GLU A 115 -13.60 -15.34 -9.08
N GLY A 116 -13.59 -14.24 -9.82
CA GLY A 116 -13.85 -14.21 -11.26
C GLY A 116 -12.71 -14.78 -12.11
N SER A 117 -13.03 -15.10 -13.37
CA SER A 117 -12.06 -15.67 -14.32
C SER A 117 -10.90 -14.73 -14.65
N VAL A 118 -11.14 -13.42 -14.72
CA VAL A 118 -10.11 -12.40 -14.99
C VAL A 118 -9.04 -12.40 -13.90
N VAL A 119 -9.45 -12.34 -12.64
CA VAL A 119 -8.51 -12.36 -11.51
C VAL A 119 -7.84 -13.72 -11.43
N SER A 120 -8.60 -14.81 -11.57
CA SER A 120 -8.05 -16.17 -11.52
C SER A 120 -6.98 -16.41 -12.58
N ALA A 121 -7.19 -15.93 -13.81
CA ALA A 121 -6.20 -16.02 -14.89
C ALA A 121 -4.94 -15.19 -14.61
N GLY A 122 -5.06 -14.03 -13.96
CA GLY A 122 -3.94 -13.13 -13.65
C GLY A 122 -3.29 -13.31 -12.28
N LEU A 123 -3.88 -14.12 -11.38
CA LEU A 123 -3.50 -14.18 -9.97
C LEU A 123 -2.05 -14.60 -9.77
N HIS A 124 -1.56 -15.54 -10.59
CA HIS A 124 -0.19 -16.01 -10.53
C HIS A 124 0.84 -14.89 -10.78
N HIS A 125 0.53 -13.90 -11.62
CA HIS A 125 1.39 -12.72 -11.79
C HIS A 125 1.43 -11.86 -10.52
N TRP A 126 0.30 -11.70 -9.83
CA TRP A 126 0.27 -11.01 -8.55
C TRP A 126 1.06 -11.76 -7.47
N ILE A 127 0.98 -13.09 -7.45
CA ILE A 127 1.80 -13.95 -6.56
C ILE A 127 3.28 -13.76 -6.86
N ASP A 128 3.68 -13.76 -8.14
CA ASP A 128 5.07 -13.55 -8.53
C ASP A 128 5.65 -12.22 -8.05
N LEU A 129 4.81 -11.17 -8.02
CA LEU A 129 5.19 -9.83 -7.56
C LEU A 129 5.30 -9.72 -6.03
N ASN A 130 4.52 -10.50 -5.27
CA ASN A 130 4.50 -10.39 -3.81
C ASN A 130 5.32 -11.46 -3.10
N PHE A 131 5.48 -12.64 -3.72
CA PHE A 131 6.07 -13.82 -3.08
C PHE A 131 6.99 -14.63 -4.01
N GLY A 132 7.01 -14.36 -5.31
CA GLY A 132 7.66 -15.20 -6.29
C GLY A 132 8.83 -14.55 -7.03
N ARG A 133 8.99 -14.93 -8.30
CA ARG A 133 10.20 -14.63 -9.09
C ARG A 133 10.40 -13.16 -9.43
N ALA A 134 9.38 -12.33 -9.29
CA ALA A 134 9.45 -10.90 -9.59
C ALA A 134 9.77 -10.04 -8.35
N LEU A 135 10.29 -10.66 -7.29
CA LEU A 135 10.80 -9.97 -6.10
C LEU A 135 12.22 -9.40 -6.26
N SER A 136 13.03 -9.97 -7.16
CA SER A 136 14.42 -9.53 -7.38
C SER A 136 14.89 -9.76 -8.82
N GLY A 137 16.08 -9.25 -9.14
CA GLY A 137 16.72 -9.42 -10.44
C GLY A 137 15.99 -8.74 -11.62
N ALA A 138 16.22 -9.26 -12.82
CA ALA A 138 15.70 -8.68 -14.05
C ALA A 138 14.15 -8.69 -14.14
N GLU A 139 13.48 -9.67 -13.53
CA GLU A 139 12.01 -9.73 -13.48
C GLU A 139 11.42 -8.60 -12.64
N ALA A 140 12.01 -8.33 -11.47
CA ALA A 140 11.60 -7.20 -10.63
C ALA A 140 11.81 -5.87 -11.36
N LEU A 141 12.95 -5.67 -12.04
CA LEU A 141 13.23 -4.48 -12.85
C LEU A 141 12.15 -4.21 -13.91
N ARG A 142 11.82 -5.23 -14.71
CA ARG A 142 10.82 -5.07 -15.78
C ARG A 142 9.43 -4.77 -15.25
N ASN A 143 9.09 -5.33 -14.09
CA ASN A 143 7.81 -5.09 -13.43
C ASN A 143 7.79 -3.84 -12.53
N LYS A 144 8.90 -3.08 -12.48
CA LYS A 144 9.08 -1.95 -11.54
C LYS A 144 8.80 -2.37 -10.08
N ASN A 145 9.27 -3.55 -9.69
CA ASN A 145 8.99 -4.19 -8.40
C ASN A 145 10.27 -4.46 -7.60
N ILE A 146 11.25 -3.55 -7.67
CA ILE A 146 12.54 -3.71 -6.99
C ILE A 146 12.46 -3.06 -5.61
N PRO A 147 12.74 -3.81 -4.53
CA PRO A 147 12.91 -3.23 -3.21
C PRO A 147 14.23 -2.44 -3.16
N LEU A 148 14.22 -1.27 -2.51
CA LEU A 148 15.48 -0.64 -2.16
C LEU A 148 16.08 -1.34 -0.95
N TYR A 149 17.33 -1.76 -1.08
CA TYR A 149 18.16 -2.07 0.08
C TYR A 149 18.74 -0.76 0.61
N VAL A 150 18.39 -0.39 1.84
CA VAL A 150 19.11 0.68 2.54
C VAL A 150 20.51 0.14 2.88
N THR A 151 21.48 0.35 2.01
CA THR A 151 22.89 0.17 2.35
C THR A 151 23.29 1.33 3.26
N GLY A 152 22.99 1.22 4.55
CA GLY A 152 23.21 2.34 5.47
C GLY A 152 23.02 2.07 6.97
N TRP A 153 22.99 0.83 7.43
CA TRP A 153 23.19 0.55 8.85
C TRP A 153 23.76 -0.85 9.09
N GLY A 154 25.08 -0.95 9.14
CA GLY A 154 25.79 -2.03 9.83
C GLY A 154 26.53 -1.43 11.03
N PRO A 155 26.49 -2.04 12.23
CA PRO A 155 27.40 -1.66 13.31
C PRO A 155 28.77 -2.27 12.97
N GLY A 156 29.64 -1.48 12.35
CA GLY A 156 30.97 -1.97 11.96
C GLY A 156 31.57 -1.17 10.82
N GLY A 157 31.86 0.10 11.08
CA GLY A 157 32.76 0.89 10.24
C GLY A 157 34.17 0.83 10.81
N ASP A 158 34.80 -0.35 10.76
CA ASP A 158 36.24 -0.50 11.02
C ASP A 158 36.94 -0.93 9.71
N ASP A 159 37.57 0.07 9.10
CA ASP A 159 38.97 0.10 8.66
C ASP A 159 39.51 -1.06 7.78
N VAL A 160 39.68 -0.81 6.47
CA VAL A 160 40.82 -1.33 5.68
C VAL A 160 41.10 -0.38 4.50
N GLY A 161 42.27 0.28 4.50
CA GLY A 161 42.74 0.99 3.31
C GLY A 161 44.02 1.84 3.44
N ARG A 162 44.91 1.56 4.39
CA ARG A 162 46.29 2.09 4.40
C ARG A 162 47.21 1.13 3.66
N GLY A 163 47.78 1.58 2.55
CA GLY A 163 48.85 0.94 1.80
C GLY A 163 48.65 1.21 0.31
N GLY A 164 49.55 1.82 -0.45
CA GLY A 164 50.93 2.21 -0.25
C GLY A 164 51.55 2.20 -1.65
N GLU A 165 51.90 3.36 -2.20
CA GLU A 165 52.66 3.43 -3.44
C GLU A 165 53.94 4.22 -3.19
N ARG A 166 55.05 3.48 -3.10
CA ARG A 166 56.41 3.97 -3.30
C ARG A 166 56.88 3.52 -4.69
N GLY A 167 57.10 4.50 -5.56
CA GLY A 167 58.28 4.64 -6.42
C GLY A 167 58.29 3.93 -7.78
N GLN A 168 58.45 4.69 -8.87
CA GLN A 168 59.75 5.02 -9.51
C GLN A 168 59.53 5.56 -10.93
N GLY A 169 60.38 6.52 -11.34
CA GLY A 169 60.43 7.13 -12.66
C GLY A 169 61.09 8.50 -12.62
#